data_AF-A0A8T6TYW2-F1
#
_entry.id   AF-A0A8T6TYW2-F1
#
_cell.length_a   1.000
_cell.length_b   1.000
_cell.length_c   1.000
_cell.angle_alpha   90.00
_cell.angle_beta   90.00
_cell.angle_gamma   90.00
#
_symmetry.space_group_name_H-M   'P 1'
#
loop_
_entity.id
_entity.type
_entity.pdbx_description
1 polymer ?
#
loop_
_entity_poly.entity_id
_entity_poly.type
_entity_poly.pdbx_seq_one_letter_code
_entity_poly.pdbx_strand_id
1 'polypeptide(L)'
;MTIIWKTKKINIQAYYKIIRRTFIFNADRGFPGTGYAAWKQFKREWKVYIIPVDQAEKYKEFYGHLNVETSDGIAWGVTGQRVIYMFVVDSRNPFTTRSNAMPIAHELLHAVYQQEVGTFHVTRKYDAPEGRKGTRGAAATVIVHDNWYGSKETMRFWIAWGIPPWLPITIPYIPIEKAKQLYAI
;
A
#
# COMPACT_ATOMS: atom_id res chain seq x y z
N MET A 1 -5.26 -13.46 -8.76
CA MET A 1 -4.56 -12.78 -7.64
C MET A 1 -4.44 -13.79 -6.59
N THR A 2 -3.22 -14.10 -6.31
CA THR A 2 -2.87 -14.94 -5.20
C THR A 2 -2.52 -13.97 -4.09
N ILE A 3 -3.54 -13.50 -3.35
CA ILE A 3 -3.24 -13.01 -2.01
C ILE A 3 -3.00 -14.27 -1.20
N ILE A 4 -1.78 -14.39 -0.70
CA ILE A 4 -1.32 -15.52 0.08
C ILE A 4 -1.47 -15.10 1.54
N TRP A 5 -2.55 -15.57 2.16
CA TRP A 5 -2.83 -15.30 3.56
C TRP A 5 -2.03 -16.28 4.43
N LYS A 6 -1.09 -15.75 5.21
CA LYS A 6 -0.32 -16.51 6.22
C LYS A 6 -0.90 -16.37 7.63
N THR A 7 -2.00 -15.63 7.76
CA THR A 7 -2.81 -15.46 8.97
C THR A 7 -4.17 -16.15 8.82
N LYS A 8 -4.72 -16.61 9.95
CA LYS A 8 -6.14 -17.02 10.09
C LYS A 8 -6.95 -16.15 11.06
N LYS A 9 -6.31 -15.18 11.73
CA LYS A 9 -6.95 -14.32 12.75
C LYS A 9 -7.31 -12.93 12.24
N ILE A 10 -7.34 -12.71 10.94
CA ILE A 10 -7.89 -11.48 10.34
C ILE A 10 -9.23 -11.72 9.64
N ASN A 11 -9.96 -10.63 9.38
CA ASN A 11 -11.12 -10.66 8.49
C ASN A 11 -10.68 -10.55 7.02
N ILE A 12 -10.39 -11.70 6.40
CA ILE A 12 -9.92 -11.79 5.01
C ILE A 12 -10.79 -11.00 4.03
N GLN A 13 -12.11 -11.04 4.19
CA GLN A 13 -13.02 -10.32 3.29
C GLN A 13 -12.87 -8.79 3.43
N ALA A 14 -12.73 -8.29 4.66
CA ALA A 14 -12.49 -6.87 4.89
C ALA A 14 -11.14 -6.44 4.29
N TYR A 15 -10.07 -7.19 4.53
CA TYR A 15 -8.74 -6.88 3.96
C TYR A 15 -8.75 -6.92 2.44
N TYR A 16 -9.38 -7.92 1.84
CA TYR A 16 -9.55 -7.98 0.38
C TYR A 16 -10.27 -6.72 -0.15
N LYS A 17 -11.33 -6.25 0.55
CA LYS A 17 -12.03 -5.01 0.18
C LYS A 17 -11.13 -3.78 0.34
N ILE A 18 -10.34 -3.67 1.41
CA ILE A 18 -9.35 -2.59 1.61
C ILE A 18 -8.38 -2.57 0.44
N ILE A 19 -7.72 -3.70 0.17
CA ILE A 19 -6.70 -3.85 -0.87
C ILE A 19 -7.29 -3.49 -2.24
N ARG A 20 -8.41 -4.12 -2.60
CA ARG A 20 -9.08 -3.89 -3.88
C ARG A 20 -9.46 -2.41 -4.06
N ARG A 21 -10.08 -1.78 -3.06
CA ARG A 21 -10.55 -0.40 -3.16
C ARG A 21 -9.39 0.58 -3.22
N THR A 22 -8.37 0.38 -2.39
CA THR A 22 -7.15 1.18 -2.41
C THR A 22 -6.55 1.20 -3.82
N PHE A 23 -6.41 0.02 -4.43
CA PHE A 23 -5.87 -0.09 -5.76
C PHE A 23 -6.77 0.56 -6.82
N ILE A 24 -8.06 0.22 -6.82
CA ILE A 24 -9.01 0.74 -7.82
C ILE A 24 -9.05 2.26 -7.82
N PHE A 25 -9.14 2.89 -6.64
CA PHE A 25 -9.29 4.33 -6.60
C PHE A 25 -8.00 5.07 -6.95
N ASN A 26 -6.83 4.56 -6.55
CA ASN A 26 -5.56 5.24 -6.86
C ASN A 26 -5.09 4.99 -8.30
N ALA A 27 -5.44 3.84 -8.89
CA ALA A 27 -5.14 3.52 -10.28
C ALA A 27 -6.21 4.04 -11.26
N ASP A 28 -7.24 4.72 -10.78
CA ASP A 28 -8.27 5.32 -11.64
C ASP A 28 -7.67 6.49 -12.43
N ARG A 29 -7.84 6.46 -13.75
CA ARG A 29 -7.37 7.49 -14.68
C ARG A 29 -8.43 8.55 -14.99
N GLY A 30 -9.54 8.55 -14.24
CA GLY A 30 -10.64 9.49 -14.45
C GLY A 30 -11.61 9.09 -15.57
N PHE A 31 -11.41 7.93 -16.18
CA PHE A 31 -12.33 7.33 -17.14
C PHE A 31 -13.04 6.11 -16.54
N PRO A 32 -14.33 5.90 -16.84
CA PRO A 32 -15.12 4.80 -16.31
C PRO A 32 -14.40 3.44 -16.45
N GLY A 33 -14.24 2.75 -15.33
CA GLY A 33 -13.73 1.37 -15.30
C GLY A 33 -12.21 1.22 -15.39
N THR A 34 -11.43 2.29 -15.56
CA THR A 34 -9.96 2.19 -15.68
C THR A 34 -9.31 1.65 -14.40
N GLY A 35 -9.71 2.13 -13.22
CA GLY A 35 -9.22 1.59 -11.95
C GLY A 35 -9.53 0.09 -11.77
N TYR A 36 -10.69 -0.37 -12.26
CA TYR A 36 -11.03 -1.80 -12.21
C TYR A 36 -10.22 -2.62 -13.23
N ALA A 37 -9.92 -2.07 -14.41
CA ALA A 37 -9.04 -2.70 -15.39
C ALA A 37 -7.61 -2.86 -14.84
N ALA A 38 -7.06 -1.81 -14.22
CA ALA A 38 -5.77 -1.84 -13.56
C ALA A 38 -5.75 -2.87 -12.41
N TRP A 39 -6.82 -2.92 -11.60
CA TRP A 39 -6.98 -3.96 -10.59
C TRP A 39 -6.97 -5.37 -11.19
N LYS A 40 -7.66 -5.63 -12.30
CA LYS A 40 -7.63 -6.95 -12.96
C LYS A 40 -6.23 -7.32 -13.43
N GLN A 41 -5.45 -6.36 -13.93
CA GLN A 41 -4.07 -6.57 -14.33
C GLN A 41 -3.18 -6.90 -13.13
N PHE A 42 -3.21 -6.05 -12.09
CA PHE A 42 -2.52 -6.30 -10.82
C PHE A 42 -2.88 -7.67 -10.27
N LYS A 43 -4.16 -8.05 -10.37
CA LYS A 43 -4.67 -9.35 -9.93
C LYS A 43 -3.95 -10.52 -10.62
N ARG A 44 -3.45 -10.37 -11.85
CA ARG A 44 -2.77 -11.45 -12.59
C ARG A 44 -1.26 -11.44 -12.37
N GLU A 45 -0.68 -10.26 -12.22
CA GLU A 45 0.77 -10.07 -12.33
C GLU A 45 1.47 -10.00 -10.98
N TRP A 46 0.75 -9.65 -9.91
CA TRP A 46 1.33 -9.43 -8.60
C TRP A 46 0.99 -10.53 -7.61
N LYS A 47 1.96 -10.84 -6.73
CA LYS A 47 1.76 -11.68 -5.54
C LYS A 47 1.75 -10.78 -4.31
N VAL A 48 0.74 -10.95 -3.45
CA VAL A 48 0.65 -10.20 -2.19
C VAL A 48 0.62 -11.21 -1.05
N TYR A 49 1.62 -11.16 -0.18
CA TYR A 49 1.68 -11.95 1.03
C TYR A 49 1.17 -11.12 2.20
N ILE A 50 0.21 -11.66 2.95
CA ILE A 50 -0.30 -11.04 4.17
C ILE A 50 0.13 -11.91 5.33
N ILE A 51 1.07 -11.42 6.12
CA ILE A 51 1.86 -12.16 7.09
C ILE A 51 1.65 -11.53 8.47
N PRO A 52 1.39 -12.31 9.53
CA PRO A 52 1.49 -11.80 10.90
C PRO A 52 2.84 -11.13 11.18
N VAL A 53 2.82 -9.96 11.82
CA VAL A 53 4.06 -9.25 12.16
C VAL A 53 5.01 -10.07 13.05
N ASP A 54 4.46 -10.91 13.94
CA ASP A 54 5.22 -11.86 14.78
C ASP A 54 5.92 -12.99 13.98
N GLN A 55 5.64 -13.09 12.67
CA GLN A 55 6.30 -14.03 11.76
C GLN A 55 7.23 -13.33 10.79
N ALA A 56 7.46 -12.02 10.92
CA ALA A 56 8.28 -11.25 9.99
C ALA A 56 9.68 -11.82 9.83
N GLU A 57 10.34 -12.22 10.92
CA GLU A 57 11.72 -12.73 10.91
C GLU A 57 11.93 -13.92 9.95
N LYS A 58 10.89 -14.73 9.70
CA LYS A 58 10.93 -15.85 8.73
C LYS A 58 11.09 -15.40 7.28
N TYR A 59 10.87 -14.12 7.00
CA TYR A 59 10.92 -13.49 5.70
C TYR A 59 12.07 -12.49 5.59
N LYS A 60 13.01 -12.50 6.54
CA LYS A 60 14.14 -11.55 6.61
C LYS A 60 15.01 -11.54 5.36
N GLU A 61 15.10 -12.65 4.62
CA GLU A 61 15.81 -12.67 3.34
C GLU A 61 15.27 -11.63 2.33
N PHE A 62 13.99 -11.25 2.42
CA PHE A 62 13.35 -10.32 1.50
C PHE A 62 13.47 -8.85 1.91
N TYR A 63 13.74 -8.56 3.18
CA TYR A 63 13.77 -7.18 3.69
C TYR A 63 15.00 -6.84 4.53
N GLY A 64 15.83 -7.81 4.89
CA GLY A 64 16.97 -7.60 5.80
C GLY A 64 18.01 -6.62 5.28
N HIS A 65 18.12 -6.47 3.95
CA HIS A 65 18.99 -5.50 3.31
C HIS A 65 18.50 -4.05 3.41
N LEU A 66 17.23 -3.84 3.78
CA LEU A 66 16.61 -2.52 3.85
C LEU A 66 16.82 -1.83 5.21
N ASN A 67 17.41 -2.52 6.21
CA ASN A 67 17.62 -2.00 7.56
C ASN A 67 16.39 -1.30 8.16
N VAL A 68 15.20 -1.81 7.87
CA VAL A 68 13.93 -1.26 8.38
C VAL A 68 13.87 -1.50 9.88
N GLU A 69 13.66 -0.45 10.67
CA GLU A 69 13.30 -0.61 12.09
C GLU A 69 11.91 -1.25 12.17
N THR A 70 11.88 -2.54 12.47
CA THR A 70 10.63 -3.30 12.59
C THR A 70 10.09 -3.22 14.01
N SER A 71 8.78 -3.05 14.15
CA SER A 71 8.08 -3.16 15.43
C SER A 71 7.07 -4.29 15.37
N ASP A 72 7.06 -5.17 16.39
CA ASP A 72 6.09 -6.27 16.53
C ASP A 72 4.66 -5.78 16.77
N GLY A 73 4.47 -4.49 17.04
CA GLY A 73 3.16 -3.89 17.35
C GLY A 73 2.54 -3.10 16.20
N ILE A 74 3.25 -2.89 15.09
CA ILE A 74 2.84 -1.96 14.03
C ILE A 74 2.87 -2.70 12.69
N ALA A 75 1.84 -2.54 11.86
CA ALA A 75 1.87 -3.09 10.52
C ALA A 75 2.83 -2.31 9.62
N TRP A 76 3.52 -3.02 8.74
CA TRP A 76 4.45 -2.47 7.77
C TRP A 76 4.54 -3.43 6.57
N GLY A 77 5.35 -3.10 5.57
CA GLY A 77 5.60 -4.04 4.49
C GLY A 77 6.75 -3.61 3.61
N VAL A 78 6.96 -4.39 2.57
CA VAL A 78 7.98 -4.15 1.55
C VAL A 78 7.41 -4.52 0.19
N THR A 79 7.60 -3.62 -0.76
CA THR A 79 7.23 -3.82 -2.15
C THR A 79 8.47 -4.07 -3.00
N GLY A 80 8.52 -5.24 -3.63
CA GLY A 80 9.56 -5.62 -4.57
C GLY A 80 9.05 -5.67 -6.02
N GLN A 81 9.80 -6.35 -6.89
CA GLN A 81 9.37 -6.54 -8.28
C GLN A 81 8.19 -7.52 -8.37
N ARG A 82 6.98 -6.99 -8.58
CA ARG A 82 5.73 -7.78 -8.72
C ARG A 82 5.38 -8.65 -7.51
N VAL A 83 5.92 -8.32 -6.35
CA VAL A 83 5.64 -8.99 -5.08
C VAL A 83 5.54 -7.98 -3.96
N ILE A 84 4.59 -8.16 -3.05
CA ILE A 84 4.41 -7.34 -1.85
C ILE A 84 4.37 -8.27 -0.65
N TYR A 85 5.19 -7.98 0.36
CA TYR A 85 5.15 -8.62 1.67
C TYR A 85 4.56 -7.62 2.66
N MET A 86 3.38 -7.92 3.19
CA MET A 86 2.70 -7.08 4.17
C MET A 86 2.69 -7.78 5.51
N PHE A 87 3.30 -7.16 6.50
CA PHE A 87 3.32 -7.61 7.87
C PHE A 87 2.22 -6.88 8.64
N VAL A 88 1.23 -7.63 9.10
CA VAL A 88 0.00 -7.10 9.71
C VAL A 88 -0.12 -7.57 11.14
N VAL A 89 -0.64 -6.71 12.01
CA VAL A 89 -0.98 -7.13 13.37
C VAL A 89 -2.14 -8.13 13.30
N ASP A 90 -1.90 -9.36 13.75
CA ASP A 90 -2.81 -10.50 13.53
C ASP A 90 -3.99 -10.51 14.51
N SER A 91 -5.02 -9.75 14.20
CA SER A 91 -6.19 -9.56 15.07
C SER A 91 -7.51 -9.45 14.32
N ARG A 92 -8.58 -9.99 14.93
CA ARG A 92 -9.98 -9.81 14.49
C ARG A 92 -10.61 -8.55 15.06
N ASN A 93 -9.81 -7.64 15.62
CA ASN A 93 -10.29 -6.38 16.15
C ASN A 93 -10.45 -5.34 15.02
N PRO A 94 -11.58 -4.60 14.95
CA PRO A 94 -11.81 -3.58 13.93
C PRO A 94 -10.82 -2.41 14.01
N PHE A 95 -10.40 -2.00 15.21
CA PHE A 95 -9.39 -0.95 15.40
C PHE A 95 -8.04 -1.39 14.84
N THR A 96 -7.63 -2.64 15.08
CA THR A 96 -6.41 -3.20 14.49
C THR A 96 -6.50 -3.26 12.97
N THR A 97 -7.66 -3.64 12.41
CA THR A 97 -7.84 -3.62 10.95
C THR A 97 -7.72 -2.21 10.36
N ARG A 98 -8.27 -1.20 11.05
CA ARG A 98 -8.12 0.20 10.64
C ARG A 98 -6.65 0.65 10.72
N SER A 99 -5.95 0.27 11.78
CA SER A 99 -4.52 0.58 11.96
C SER A 99 -3.67 -0.07 10.86
N ASN A 100 -3.95 -1.33 10.52
CA ASN A 100 -3.26 -2.05 9.45
C ASN A 100 -3.54 -1.48 8.05
N ALA A 101 -4.69 -0.84 7.84
CA ALA A 101 -5.12 -0.40 6.52
C ALA A 101 -4.20 0.66 5.89
N MET A 102 -3.63 1.56 6.70
CA MET A 102 -2.79 2.65 6.18
C MET A 102 -1.43 2.11 5.68
N PRO A 103 -0.68 1.30 6.46
CA PRO A 103 0.54 0.65 5.97
C PRO A 103 0.29 -0.29 4.77
N ILE A 104 -0.82 -1.03 4.78
CA ILE A 104 -1.24 -1.83 3.63
C ILE A 104 -1.42 -0.94 2.39
N ALA A 105 -2.10 0.19 2.55
CA ALA A 105 -2.32 1.08 1.44
C ALA A 105 -1.01 1.72 0.93
N HIS A 106 -0.10 2.09 1.84
CA HIS A 106 1.24 2.57 1.49
C HIS A 106 1.94 1.62 0.52
N GLU A 107 2.06 0.35 0.90
CA GLU A 107 2.74 -0.64 0.06
C GLU A 107 2.02 -0.92 -1.27
N LEU A 108 0.68 -0.92 -1.28
CA LEU A 108 -0.07 -1.06 -2.53
C LEU A 108 0.20 0.09 -3.49
N LEU A 109 0.40 1.29 -2.97
CA LEU A 109 0.67 2.46 -3.80
C LEU A 109 2.04 2.37 -4.47
N HIS A 110 3.03 1.73 -3.83
CA HIS A 110 4.32 1.46 -4.49
C HIS A 110 4.09 0.65 -5.77
N ALA A 111 3.27 -0.40 -5.68
CA ALA A 111 2.92 -1.22 -6.84
C ALA A 111 2.10 -0.45 -7.89
N VAL A 112 1.13 0.37 -7.49
CA VAL A 112 0.34 1.20 -8.42
C VAL A 112 1.26 2.13 -9.21
N TYR A 113 2.08 2.94 -8.54
CA TYR A 113 2.92 3.91 -9.24
C TYR A 113 4.07 3.27 -9.99
N GLN A 114 4.66 2.18 -9.49
CA GLN A 114 5.68 1.45 -10.23
C GLN A 114 5.13 0.92 -11.57
N GLN A 115 3.91 0.37 -11.56
CA GLN A 115 3.29 -0.18 -12.76
C GLN A 115 2.87 0.90 -13.77
N GLU A 116 2.34 2.01 -13.29
CA GLU A 116 1.68 3.01 -14.13
C GLU A 116 2.61 4.16 -14.56
N VAL A 117 3.65 4.44 -13.78
CA VAL A 117 4.50 5.64 -13.92
C VAL A 117 5.98 5.28 -14.04
N GLY A 118 6.41 4.10 -13.58
CA GLY A 118 7.81 3.69 -13.64
C GLY A 118 8.72 4.60 -12.81
N THR A 119 8.42 4.72 -11.51
CA THR A 119 8.94 5.73 -10.57
C THR A 119 10.47 5.83 -10.43
N PHE A 120 11.25 4.90 -10.98
CA PHE A 120 12.71 4.83 -10.88
C PHE A 120 13.52 6.07 -11.35
N HIS A 121 12.88 7.05 -11.99
CA HIS A 121 13.52 8.27 -12.49
C HIS A 121 13.02 9.56 -11.81
N VAL A 122 12.11 9.45 -10.85
CA VAL A 122 11.41 10.59 -10.23
C VAL A 122 12.22 11.18 -9.08
N THR A 123 12.22 12.51 -8.95
CA THR A 123 12.90 13.23 -7.87
C THR A 123 11.91 13.62 -6.78
N ARG A 124 12.31 13.54 -5.51
CA ARG A 124 11.45 13.87 -4.36
C ARG A 124 11.04 15.34 -4.30
N LYS A 125 9.79 15.60 -3.92
CA LYS A 125 9.25 16.93 -3.65
C LYS A 125 9.28 17.32 -2.18
N TYR A 126 9.32 16.36 -1.27
CA TYR A 126 9.34 16.59 0.17
C TYR A 126 10.46 15.77 0.83
N ASP A 127 10.88 16.22 2.02
CA ASP A 127 11.78 15.44 2.87
C ASP A 127 11.04 14.24 3.47
N ALA A 128 11.73 13.11 3.62
CA ALA A 128 11.29 12.02 4.50
C ALA A 128 12.48 11.20 5.03
N PRO A 129 12.25 10.18 5.88
CA PRO A 129 13.32 9.43 6.53
C PRO A 129 14.38 8.88 5.56
N GLU A 130 13.99 8.51 4.34
CA GLU A 130 14.88 7.88 3.36
C GLU A 130 15.66 8.88 2.48
N GLY A 131 15.35 10.18 2.55
CA GLY A 131 16.06 11.18 1.75
C GLY A 131 15.39 12.55 1.71
N ARG A 132 16.18 13.54 1.31
CA ARG A 132 15.76 14.96 1.22
C ARG A 132 15.05 15.28 -0.09
N LYS A 133 14.25 16.34 -0.07
CA LYS A 133 13.67 17.00 -1.23
C LYS A 133 14.74 17.31 -2.28
N GLY A 134 14.40 17.14 -3.56
CA GLY A 134 15.29 17.44 -4.70
C GLY A 134 16.30 16.33 -5.00
N THR A 135 16.26 15.21 -4.29
CA THR A 135 17.16 14.06 -4.53
C THR A 135 16.43 12.90 -5.21
N ARG A 136 17.18 12.05 -5.92
CA ARG A 136 16.71 10.77 -6.49
C ARG A 136 16.66 9.63 -5.46
N GLY A 137 16.50 9.94 -4.16
CA GLY A 137 16.41 8.92 -3.11
C GLY A 137 15.37 7.84 -3.48
N ALA A 138 15.61 6.59 -3.09
CA ALA A 138 14.83 5.38 -3.41
C ALA A 138 13.78 5.58 -4.52
N ALA A 139 14.22 5.71 -5.78
CA ALA A 139 13.36 6.24 -6.85
C ALA A 139 12.03 5.47 -7.03
N ALA A 140 12.01 4.15 -6.75
CA ALA A 140 10.79 3.35 -6.76
C ALA A 140 9.70 3.85 -5.78
N THR A 141 10.07 4.53 -4.69
CA THR A 141 9.20 4.88 -3.57
C THR A 141 8.80 6.35 -3.49
N VAL A 142 9.32 7.19 -4.39
CA VAL A 142 9.24 8.66 -4.30
C VAL A 142 7.82 9.19 -4.16
N ILE A 143 6.91 8.78 -5.05
CA ILE A 143 5.54 9.32 -5.08
C ILE A 143 4.76 8.93 -3.82
N VAL A 144 4.90 7.68 -3.36
CA VAL A 144 4.22 7.19 -2.16
C VAL A 144 4.73 7.90 -0.92
N HIS A 145 6.04 8.11 -0.82
CA HIS A 145 6.62 8.76 0.35
C HIS A 145 6.28 10.26 0.37
N ASP A 146 6.28 10.92 -0.79
CA ASP A 146 5.82 12.30 -0.89
C ASP A 146 4.33 12.44 -0.55
N ASN A 147 3.51 11.44 -0.88
CA ASN A 147 2.12 11.37 -0.41
C ASN A 147 2.04 11.20 1.12
N TRP A 148 2.81 10.27 1.65
CA TRP A 148 2.76 9.87 3.06
C TRP A 148 3.31 10.94 4.02
N TYR A 149 4.44 11.55 3.68
CA TYR A 149 5.15 12.49 4.53
C TYR A 149 4.89 13.96 4.15
N GLY A 150 4.59 14.22 2.88
CA GLY A 150 4.41 15.57 2.33
C GLY A 150 2.95 16.01 2.25
N SER A 151 2.27 15.66 1.15
CA SER A 151 0.92 16.17 0.86
C SER A 151 -0.14 15.68 1.86
N LYS A 152 0.06 14.48 2.42
CA LYS A 152 -0.85 13.82 3.36
C LYS A 152 -2.29 13.76 2.86
N GLU A 153 -2.46 13.71 1.53
CA GLU A 153 -3.79 13.59 0.93
C GLU A 153 -4.33 12.20 1.20
N THR A 154 -5.57 12.14 1.66
CA THR A 154 -6.21 10.88 2.03
C THR A 154 -7.63 10.80 1.51
N MET A 155 -8.11 9.57 1.40
CA MET A 155 -9.49 9.25 1.08
C MET A 155 -10.06 8.34 2.16
N ARG A 156 -11.36 8.50 2.43
CA ARG A 156 -12.09 7.66 3.38
C ARG A 156 -13.13 6.82 2.65
N PHE A 157 -13.21 5.54 3.00
CA PHE A 157 -14.30 4.66 2.58
C PHE A 157 -14.71 3.71 3.71
N TRP A 158 -15.91 3.16 3.61
CA TRP A 158 -16.53 2.35 4.67
C TRP A 158 -16.57 0.87 4.33
N ILE A 159 -16.23 0.02 5.29
CA ILE A 159 -16.30 -1.44 5.14
C ILE A 159 -17.27 -1.99 6.18
N ALA A 160 -18.19 -2.84 5.74
CA ALA A 160 -19.05 -3.58 6.66
C ALA A 160 -18.22 -4.56 7.51
N TRP A 161 -18.37 -4.47 8.84
CA TRP A 161 -17.67 -5.32 9.80
C TRP A 161 -18.60 -6.35 10.50
N GLY A 162 -19.91 -6.20 10.36
CA GLY A 162 -20.94 -7.02 11.01
C GLY A 162 -22.34 -6.43 10.81
N ILE A 163 -23.29 -6.72 11.70
CA ILE A 163 -24.68 -6.24 11.65
C ILE A 163 -24.91 -5.16 12.74
N PRO A 164 -25.11 -3.89 12.35
CA PRO A 164 -24.03 -3.07 11.83
C PRO A 164 -23.01 -2.71 12.94
N PRO A 165 -21.70 -2.80 12.65
CA PRO A 165 -20.98 -1.53 12.59
C PRO A 165 -20.17 -1.39 11.28
N TRP A 166 -20.21 -0.19 10.70
CA TRP A 166 -19.39 0.20 9.56
C TRP A 166 -18.03 0.69 10.07
N LEU A 167 -16.95 0.19 9.48
CA LEU A 167 -15.59 0.59 9.81
C LEU A 167 -15.10 1.65 8.82
N PRO A 168 -14.78 2.88 9.25
CA PRO A 168 -14.17 3.86 8.38
C PRO A 168 -12.70 3.52 8.18
N ILE A 169 -12.30 3.40 6.92
CA ILE A 169 -10.92 3.19 6.51
C ILE A 169 -10.44 4.46 5.82
N THR A 170 -9.28 4.96 6.25
CA THR A 170 -8.60 6.09 5.64
C THR A 170 -7.31 5.57 5.02
N ILE A 171 -7.07 5.92 3.76
CA ILE A 171 -5.87 5.54 3.01
C ILE A 171 -5.24 6.79 2.39
N PRO A 172 -3.94 6.78 2.10
CA PRO A 172 -3.33 7.80 1.25
C PRO A 172 -3.96 7.79 -0.13
N TYR A 173 -4.08 8.97 -0.73
CA TYR A 173 -4.76 9.14 -2.00
C TYR A 173 -4.12 10.23 -2.85
N ILE A 174 -3.45 9.81 -3.91
CA ILE A 174 -3.09 10.68 -5.03
C ILE A 174 -3.44 9.90 -6.30
N PRO A 175 -4.52 10.28 -7.02
CA PRO A 175 -4.87 9.67 -8.29
C PRO A 175 -3.71 9.66 -9.26
N ILE A 176 -3.64 8.65 -10.11
CA ILE A 176 -2.52 8.49 -11.02
C ILE A 176 -2.31 9.67 -11.97
N GLU A 177 -3.39 10.27 -12.47
CA GLU A 177 -3.31 11.44 -13.35
C GLU A 177 -2.83 12.69 -12.60
N LYS A 178 -3.21 12.84 -11.33
CA LYS A 178 -2.66 13.90 -10.48
C LYS A 178 -1.18 13.66 -10.19
N ALA A 179 -0.77 12.42 -9.95
CA ALA A 179 0.64 12.08 -9.77
C ALA A 179 1.45 12.45 -11.03
N LYS A 180 1.02 12.04 -12.21
CA LYS A 180 1.67 12.39 -13.50
C LYS A 180 1.86 13.90 -13.66
N GLN A 181 0.80 14.68 -13.42
CA GLN A 181 0.87 16.15 -13.47
C GLN A 181 1.87 16.72 -12.45
N LEU A 182 1.82 16.24 -11.21
CA LEU A 182 2.70 16.71 -10.15
C LEU A 182 4.16 16.42 -10.48
N TYR A 183 4.50 15.22 -10.92
CA TYR A 183 5.88 14.81 -11.10
C TYR A 183 6.41 14.99 -12.54
N ALA A 184 5.59 15.58 -13.43
CA ALA A 184 5.89 15.82 -14.84
C ALA A 184 6.30 14.55 -15.61
N ILE A 185 5.48 13.50 -15.47
CA ILE A 185 5.67 12.16 -16.05
C ILE A 185 4.50 11.81 -16.95
#